data_AF-A0A2L2N6Z3-F1
#
_entry.id   AF-A0A2L2N6Z3-F1
#
_cell.length_a   1.000
_cell.length_b   1.000
_cell.length_c   1.000
_cell.angle_alpha   90.00
_cell.angle_beta   90.00
_cell.angle_gamma   90.00
#
_symmetry.space_group_name_H-M   'P 1'
#
loop_
_entity.id
_entity.type
_entity.pdbx_description
1 polymer ?
#
loop_
_entity_poly.entity_id
_entity_poly.type
_entity_poly.pdbx_seq_one_letter_code
_entity_poly.pdbx_strand_id
1 'polypeptide(L)'
;MTSMKFQLYLGFLFSQIKVRHWWVSVLLWIALVAPAQASVILRVAIERGVNQVKVGSSTTGIVKDSTGRTLGQLPAMSAYYAQAIPGGVALDKWQSGLFWIEPTGKGFVYIGDRWYRGRTLVVPTEKGLTAVNWVDDQEYLYSVLGGEMDASWPQEALKAQAIAARTYALYEREKQRNNPVFDLGNTPDRWQIYKGVISEAPATYAAVDSTLGQVLTYKNQIILSVFHACSGGHTENVEDVWGSREPYLRAVQDYDQNISECNWVKTFSPTEISAKFPGVGSVTAMTPETYSPFRSVKVLRIVGNKGTKVLQGEEVRTALKLKSTRFTVTKGADGSFVLQGLGYGHALGMSQWGAYNLARQGVNHLQILGHYYQGVALTPIQAK
;
A
#
# COMPACT_ATOMS: atom_id res chain seq x y z
N MET A 1 -32.30 -38.13 -29.87
CA MET A 1 -31.45 -38.37 -31.05
C MET A 1 -30.57 -37.13 -31.17
N THR A 2 -29.24 -37.13 -31.01
CA THR A 2 -28.25 -38.20 -30.97
C THR A 2 -27.02 -37.60 -30.28
N SER A 3 -26.45 -38.31 -29.29
CA SER A 3 -25.15 -37.95 -28.71
C SER A 3 -24.03 -38.18 -29.73
N MET A 4 -23.03 -37.31 -29.77
CA MET A 4 -21.69 -37.68 -30.26
C MET A 4 -20.67 -37.47 -29.15
N LYS A 5 -20.27 -38.58 -28.55
CA LYS A 5 -19.10 -38.72 -27.69
C LYS A 5 -17.87 -38.73 -28.60
N PHE A 6 -16.91 -37.84 -28.37
CA PHE A 6 -15.57 -37.97 -28.94
C PHE A 6 -14.71 -38.78 -27.96
N GLN A 7 -14.58 -40.09 -28.21
CA GLN A 7 -13.49 -40.90 -27.67
C GLN A 7 -12.26 -40.69 -28.56
N LEU A 8 -11.19 -40.14 -28.01
CA LEU A 8 -9.86 -40.20 -28.65
C LEU A 8 -9.01 -41.21 -27.89
N TYR A 9 -8.61 -42.21 -28.66
CA TYR A 9 -7.90 -43.41 -28.28
C TYR A 9 -6.55 -43.11 -27.60
N LEU A 10 -6.37 -43.68 -26.41
CA LEU A 10 -5.06 -43.98 -25.83
C LEU A 10 -4.53 -45.24 -26.56
N GLY A 11 -3.34 -45.17 -27.15
CA GLY A 11 -2.59 -46.38 -27.48
C GLY A 11 -1.71 -46.26 -28.71
N PHE A 12 -0.44 -46.63 -28.52
CA PHE A 12 0.58 -46.92 -29.52
C PHE A 12 1.30 -45.73 -30.18
N LEU A 13 2.24 -45.17 -29.42
CA LEU A 13 3.59 -44.86 -29.93
C LEU A 13 4.60 -44.84 -28.76
N PHE A 14 4.77 -45.99 -28.11
CA PHE A 14 5.91 -46.25 -27.24
C PHE A 14 6.57 -47.58 -27.63
N SER A 15 7.48 -47.47 -28.58
CA SER A 15 8.50 -48.47 -28.89
C SER A 15 9.61 -47.70 -29.56
N GLN A 16 10.83 -47.77 -29.04
CA GLN A 16 12.06 -47.06 -29.48
C GLN A 16 12.49 -45.79 -28.70
N ILE A 17 12.25 -45.69 -27.39
CA ILE A 17 13.09 -44.82 -26.54
C ILE A 17 13.81 -45.70 -25.51
N LYS A 18 15.13 -45.85 -25.70
CA LYS A 18 16.02 -46.56 -24.79
C LYS A 18 15.95 -45.94 -23.39
N VAL A 19 15.80 -46.79 -22.37
CA VAL A 19 15.60 -46.50 -20.94
C VAL A 19 16.85 -45.89 -20.27
N ARG A 20 17.45 -44.85 -20.86
CA ARG A 20 18.64 -44.19 -20.27
C ARG A 20 18.45 -42.71 -19.90
N HIS A 21 17.30 -42.11 -20.25
CA HIS A 21 17.07 -40.67 -20.06
C HIS A 21 15.66 -40.31 -19.58
N TRP A 22 14.92 -41.22 -18.93
CA TRP A 22 13.56 -40.94 -18.42
C TRP A 22 13.50 -39.71 -17.48
N TRP A 23 14.56 -39.49 -16.70
CA TRP A 23 14.71 -38.32 -15.83
C TRP A 23 14.90 -37.00 -16.60
N VAL A 24 15.48 -37.02 -17.80
CA VAL A 24 15.62 -35.82 -18.66
C VAL A 24 14.26 -35.39 -19.19
N SER A 25 13.37 -36.34 -19.50
CA SER A 25 11.99 -36.05 -19.92
C SER A 25 11.14 -35.46 -18.79
N VAL A 26 11.35 -35.92 -17.55
CA VAL A 26 10.68 -35.35 -16.35
C VAL A 26 11.21 -33.94 -16.05
N LEU A 27 12.52 -33.71 -16.16
CA LEU A 27 13.10 -32.36 -16.00
C LEU A 27 12.67 -31.39 -17.11
N LEU A 28 12.54 -31.85 -18.36
CA LEU A 28 11.98 -31.04 -19.44
C LEU A 28 10.49 -30.71 -19.21
N TRP A 29 9.71 -31.66 -18.67
CA TRP A 29 8.30 -31.43 -18.32
C TRP A 29 8.15 -30.48 -17.12
N ILE A 30 9.02 -30.56 -16.11
CA ILE A 30 9.04 -29.60 -14.99
C ILE A 30 9.47 -28.20 -15.46
N ALA A 31 10.40 -28.11 -16.43
CA ALA A 31 10.83 -26.84 -17.02
C ALA A 31 9.78 -26.21 -17.97
N LEU A 32 8.89 -27.01 -18.57
CA LEU A 32 7.84 -26.54 -19.49
C LEU A 32 6.52 -26.15 -18.80
N VAL A 33 6.35 -26.45 -17.50
CA VAL A 33 5.10 -26.18 -16.74
C VAL A 33 5.30 -25.12 -15.65
N ALA A 34 6.52 -24.61 -15.44
CA ALA A 34 6.68 -23.37 -14.69
C ALA A 34 6.10 -22.23 -15.54
N PRO A 35 4.95 -21.62 -15.19
CA PRO A 35 4.56 -20.38 -15.85
C PRO A 35 5.72 -19.42 -15.60
N ALA A 36 6.34 -18.92 -16.67
CA ALA A 36 7.15 -17.73 -16.58
C ALA A 36 6.21 -16.63 -16.06
N GLN A 37 6.18 -16.44 -14.74
CA GLN A 37 5.34 -15.43 -14.14
C GLN A 37 5.90 -14.09 -14.63
N ALA A 38 5.14 -13.42 -15.49
CA ALA A 38 5.52 -12.11 -15.96
C ALA A 38 5.64 -11.17 -14.75
N SER A 39 6.79 -10.51 -14.63
CA SER A 39 7.01 -9.43 -13.68
C SER A 39 5.86 -8.41 -13.78
N VAL A 40 5.23 -8.11 -12.65
CA VAL A 40 4.16 -7.11 -12.60
C VAL A 40 4.79 -5.75 -12.34
N ILE A 41 4.70 -4.86 -13.31
CA ILE A 41 5.18 -3.48 -13.12
C ILE A 41 4.12 -2.62 -12.44
N LEU A 42 4.52 -1.90 -11.41
CA LEU A 42 3.75 -0.86 -10.74
C LEU A 42 4.26 0.53 -11.13
N ARG A 43 3.33 1.46 -11.35
CA ARG A 43 3.58 2.87 -11.65
C ARG A 43 3.26 3.71 -10.41
N VAL A 44 4.28 4.04 -9.62
CA VAL A 44 4.11 4.74 -8.33
C VAL A 44 4.42 6.23 -8.50
N ALA A 45 3.44 7.11 -8.31
CA ALA A 45 3.67 8.54 -8.32
C ALA A 45 4.41 8.98 -7.05
N ILE A 46 5.63 9.50 -7.23
CA ILE A 46 6.50 9.96 -6.14
C ILE A 46 6.31 11.45 -5.87
N GLU A 47 6.30 12.25 -6.95
CA GLU A 47 6.05 13.69 -6.93
C GLU A 47 4.90 13.99 -7.89
N ARG A 48 3.98 14.88 -7.49
CA ARG A 48 2.76 15.19 -8.26
C ARG A 48 2.49 16.68 -8.28
N GLY A 49 2.29 17.24 -9.48
CA GLY A 49 1.92 18.63 -9.68
C GLY A 49 3.01 19.61 -9.23
N VAL A 50 4.28 19.26 -9.46
CA VAL A 50 5.44 20.09 -9.08
C VAL A 50 5.98 20.85 -10.29
N ASN A 51 6.53 22.05 -10.08
CA ASN A 51 7.13 22.82 -11.18
C ASN A 51 8.46 22.23 -11.66
N GLN A 52 9.19 21.59 -10.74
CA GLN A 52 10.43 20.90 -11.01
C GLN A 52 10.63 19.72 -10.05
N VAL A 53 11.42 18.74 -10.47
CA VAL A 53 11.78 17.57 -9.68
C VAL A 53 13.23 17.17 -9.96
N LYS A 54 13.99 16.83 -8.92
CA LYS A 54 15.33 16.26 -9.11
C LYS A 54 15.22 14.81 -9.54
N VAL A 55 15.93 14.45 -10.59
CA VAL A 55 16.03 13.06 -11.08
C VAL A 55 17.47 12.68 -11.37
N GLY A 56 17.82 11.43 -11.17
CA GLY A 56 19.19 10.94 -11.37
C GLY A 56 19.27 9.43 -11.35
N SER A 57 20.49 8.91 -11.40
CA SER A 57 20.77 7.47 -11.41
C SER A 57 22.04 7.17 -10.62
N SER A 58 22.07 6.05 -9.88
CA SER A 58 23.23 5.64 -9.09
C SER A 58 24.34 5.05 -9.98
N THR A 59 23.96 4.49 -11.13
CA THR A 59 24.84 4.13 -12.25
C THR A 59 24.63 5.11 -13.40
N THR A 60 25.32 4.94 -14.53
CA THR A 60 25.04 5.74 -15.73
C THR A 60 23.55 5.65 -16.08
N GLY A 61 22.85 6.78 -16.12
CA GLY A 61 21.42 6.84 -16.41
C GLY A 61 21.17 7.08 -17.89
N ILE A 62 20.52 6.14 -18.58
CA ILE A 62 20.10 6.31 -19.96
C ILE A 62 18.85 7.20 -20.01
N VAL A 63 18.92 8.31 -20.75
CA VAL A 63 17.80 9.23 -20.93
C VAL A 63 17.11 8.95 -22.26
N LYS A 64 15.80 8.70 -22.23
CA LYS A 64 15.00 8.44 -23.44
C LYS A 64 13.79 9.38 -23.53
N ASP A 65 13.34 9.65 -24.75
CA ASP A 65 12.14 10.43 -25.03
C ASP A 65 10.85 9.59 -25.02
N SER A 66 9.72 10.21 -25.40
CA SER A 66 8.40 9.58 -25.52
C SER A 66 8.34 8.43 -26.53
N THR A 67 9.24 8.39 -27.51
CA THR A 67 9.32 7.32 -28.52
C THR A 67 10.22 6.17 -28.08
N GLY A 68 10.89 6.30 -26.93
CA GLY A 68 11.88 5.36 -26.43
C GLY A 68 13.26 5.55 -27.04
N ARG A 69 13.48 6.59 -27.85
CA ARG A 69 14.80 6.91 -28.43
C ARG A 69 15.71 7.44 -27.33
N THR A 70 16.92 6.88 -27.26
CA THR A 70 17.97 7.39 -26.38
C THR A 70 18.46 8.77 -26.85
N LEU A 71 18.40 9.76 -25.97
CA LEU A 71 18.87 11.13 -26.20
C LEU A 71 20.28 11.36 -25.67
N GLY A 72 20.67 10.59 -24.65
CA GLY A 72 21.98 10.63 -24.05
C GLY A 72 22.03 9.98 -22.68
N GLN A 73 22.98 10.40 -21.84
CA GLN A 73 23.27 9.76 -20.55
C GLN A 73 23.48 10.81 -19.46
N LEU A 74 22.97 10.50 -18.26
CA LEU A 74 23.34 11.18 -17.02
C LEU A 74 24.52 10.46 -16.38
N PRO A 75 25.56 11.18 -15.92
CA PRO A 75 26.63 10.59 -15.12
C PRO A 75 26.07 9.90 -13.87
N ALA A 76 26.72 8.82 -13.46
CA ALA A 76 26.41 8.12 -12.21
C ALA A 76 26.49 9.07 -11.01
N MET A 77 25.62 8.86 -10.02
CA MET A 77 25.57 9.64 -8.77
C MET A 77 25.34 11.14 -8.95
N SER A 78 24.84 11.54 -10.12
CA SER A 78 24.48 12.93 -10.43
C SER A 78 22.97 13.09 -10.56
N ALA A 79 22.45 14.21 -10.06
CA ALA A 79 21.03 14.55 -10.13
C ALA A 79 20.84 15.87 -10.89
N TYR A 80 19.79 15.90 -11.70
CA TYR A 80 19.45 17.00 -12.58
C TYR A 80 18.00 17.41 -12.32
N TYR A 81 17.71 18.70 -12.48
CA TYR A 81 16.33 19.16 -12.40
C TYR A 81 15.61 18.89 -13.72
N ALA A 82 14.54 18.12 -13.66
CA ALA A 82 13.50 18.14 -14.67
C ALA A 82 12.54 19.30 -14.36
N GLN A 83 12.24 20.13 -15.36
CA GLN A 83 11.41 21.32 -15.20
C GLN A 83 10.25 21.30 -16.20
N ALA A 84 9.07 21.72 -15.76
CA ALA A 84 7.93 21.92 -16.65
C ALA A 84 8.23 23.06 -17.64
N ILE A 85 8.04 22.80 -18.92
CA ILE A 85 8.10 23.80 -19.99
C ILE A 85 6.82 23.75 -20.82
N PRO A 86 6.47 24.82 -21.56
CA PRO A 86 5.34 24.78 -22.47
C PRO A 86 5.45 23.60 -23.44
N GLY A 87 4.49 22.67 -23.40
CA GLY A 87 4.46 21.50 -24.28
C GLY A 87 5.35 20.33 -23.89
N GLY A 88 6.03 20.34 -22.72
CA GLY A 88 6.89 19.22 -22.35
C GLY A 88 7.66 19.36 -21.03
N VAL A 89 8.82 18.72 -21.01
CA VAL A 89 9.78 18.69 -19.91
C VAL A 89 11.15 19.10 -20.46
N ALA A 90 11.87 19.94 -19.72
CA ALA A 90 13.30 20.15 -19.92
C ALA A 90 14.10 19.33 -18.90
N LEU A 91 15.18 18.69 -19.33
CA LEU A 91 16.10 17.95 -18.47
C LEU A 91 17.52 18.12 -19.01
N ASP A 92 18.41 18.70 -18.19
CA ASP A 92 19.76 19.08 -18.62
C ASP A 92 19.73 19.90 -19.93
N LYS A 93 20.29 19.38 -21.02
CA LYS A 93 20.28 20.00 -22.36
C LYS A 93 19.15 19.54 -23.27
N TRP A 94 18.30 18.62 -22.81
CA TRP A 94 17.25 18.01 -23.63
C TRP A 94 15.87 18.61 -23.34
N GLN A 95 15.02 18.62 -24.36
CA GLN A 95 13.60 18.96 -24.25
C GLN A 95 12.77 17.91 -24.96
N SER A 96 11.70 17.41 -24.32
CA SER A 96 10.82 16.39 -24.89
C SER A 96 9.44 16.42 -24.22
N GLY A 97 8.46 15.72 -24.78
CA GLY A 97 7.12 15.59 -24.18
C GLY A 97 7.14 14.85 -22.84
N LEU A 98 8.09 13.94 -22.63
CA LEU A 98 8.38 13.25 -21.38
C LEU A 98 9.82 12.73 -21.40
N PHE A 99 10.33 12.31 -20.25
CA PHE A 99 11.60 11.59 -20.17
C PHE A 99 11.48 10.29 -19.40
N TRP A 100 12.17 9.27 -19.90
CA TRP A 100 12.57 8.11 -19.13
C TRP A 100 14.02 8.25 -18.67
N ILE A 101 14.28 7.92 -17.41
CA ILE A 101 15.63 7.74 -16.87
C ILE A 101 15.76 6.28 -16.41
N GLU A 102 16.66 5.54 -17.05
CA GLU A 102 16.89 4.12 -16.78
C GLU A 102 18.33 3.90 -16.31
N PRO A 103 18.55 3.36 -15.10
CA PRO A 103 19.90 3.04 -14.64
C PRO A 103 20.46 1.88 -15.47
N THR A 104 21.76 1.88 -15.74
CA THR A 104 22.43 0.69 -16.28
C THR A 104 22.61 -0.37 -15.18
N GLY A 105 22.53 -1.64 -15.55
CA GLY A 105 22.69 -2.76 -14.62
C GLY A 105 21.60 -2.79 -13.54
N LYS A 106 22.00 -3.12 -12.30
CA LYS A 106 21.12 -3.13 -11.12
C LYS A 106 21.18 -1.81 -10.33
N GLY A 107 21.31 -0.68 -11.04
CA GLY A 107 21.35 0.64 -10.42
C GLY A 107 19.99 1.10 -9.90
N PHE A 108 19.98 2.24 -9.22
CA PHE A 108 18.81 2.88 -8.64
C PHE A 108 18.55 4.22 -9.33
N VAL A 109 17.31 4.67 -9.31
CA VAL A 109 16.93 6.02 -9.74
C VAL A 109 16.73 6.94 -8.56
N TYR A 110 17.18 8.17 -8.68
CA TYR A 110 16.91 9.23 -7.70
C TYR A 110 15.66 9.98 -8.15
N ILE A 111 14.69 10.19 -7.26
CA ILE A 111 13.49 10.98 -7.53
C ILE A 111 13.20 11.88 -6.32
N GLY A 112 13.24 13.19 -6.52
CA GLY A 112 13.01 14.18 -5.48
C GLY A 112 14.15 14.20 -4.45
N ASP A 113 14.01 13.37 -3.42
CA ASP A 113 14.84 13.36 -2.23
C ASP A 113 15.48 11.99 -1.90
N ARG A 114 15.17 10.93 -2.65
CA ARG A 114 15.65 9.57 -2.31
C ARG A 114 15.78 8.63 -3.51
N TRP A 115 16.38 7.47 -3.25
CA TRP A 115 16.71 6.42 -4.21
C TRP A 115 15.62 5.34 -4.27
N TYR A 116 15.29 4.88 -5.47
CA TYR A 116 14.30 3.85 -5.76
C TYR A 116 14.85 2.83 -6.75
N ARG A 117 14.31 1.61 -6.71
CA ARG A 117 14.54 0.59 -7.75
C ARG A 117 13.79 0.92 -9.04
N GLY A 118 14.09 0.18 -10.11
CA GLY A 118 13.43 0.34 -11.40
C GLY A 118 13.88 1.58 -12.17
N ARG A 119 12.93 2.26 -12.82
CA ARG A 119 13.19 3.42 -13.68
C ARG A 119 12.26 4.60 -13.36
N THR A 120 12.61 5.78 -13.85
CA THR A 120 11.83 7.02 -13.64
C THR A 120 11.17 7.45 -14.94
N LEU A 121 9.88 7.76 -14.88
CA LEU A 121 9.16 8.53 -15.88
C LEU A 121 8.93 9.94 -15.32
N VAL A 122 9.32 10.98 -16.06
CA VAL A 122 8.91 12.36 -15.77
C VAL A 122 8.01 12.84 -16.89
N VAL A 123 6.78 13.21 -16.54
CA VAL A 123 5.73 13.57 -17.51
C VAL A 123 5.00 14.83 -17.05
N PRO A 124 4.68 15.76 -17.98
CA PRO A 124 3.87 16.92 -17.67
C PRO A 124 2.40 16.52 -17.52
N THR A 125 1.69 17.21 -16.65
CA THR A 125 0.26 17.07 -16.39
C THR A 125 -0.34 18.48 -16.29
N GLU A 126 -1.67 18.58 -16.26
CA GLU A 126 -2.37 19.87 -16.10
C GLU A 126 -1.94 20.63 -14.83
N LYS A 127 -1.43 19.93 -13.82
CA LYS A 127 -1.02 20.50 -12.52
C LYS A 127 0.49 20.73 -12.39
N GLY A 128 1.27 20.55 -13.45
CA GLY A 128 2.73 20.55 -13.43
C GLY A 128 3.33 19.17 -13.72
N LEU A 129 4.57 18.91 -13.31
CA LEU A 129 5.21 17.60 -13.51
C LEU A 129 4.69 16.55 -12.53
N THR A 130 4.64 15.32 -13.01
CA THR A 130 4.56 14.12 -12.17
C THR A 130 5.81 13.26 -12.43
N ALA A 131 6.51 12.89 -11.35
CA ALA A 131 7.58 11.90 -11.42
C ALA A 131 7.05 10.55 -10.93
N VAL A 132 7.10 9.55 -11.79
CA VAL A 132 6.56 8.21 -11.57
C VAL A 132 7.70 7.21 -11.55
N ASN A 133 7.79 6.44 -10.48
CA ASN A 133 8.68 5.29 -10.40
C ASN A 133 7.99 4.08 -11.03
N TRP A 134 8.64 3.48 -12.02
CA TRP A 134 8.23 2.23 -12.66
C TRP A 134 9.11 1.11 -12.13
N VAL A 135 8.50 0.18 -11.40
CA VAL A 135 9.23 -0.81 -10.59
C VAL A 135 8.49 -2.14 -10.59
N ASP A 136 9.23 -3.24 -10.49
CA ASP A 136 8.66 -4.58 -10.29
C ASP A 136 7.91 -4.65 -8.94
N ASP A 137 6.81 -5.40 -8.87
CA ASP A 137 5.98 -5.47 -7.68
C ASP A 137 6.74 -6.05 -6.46
N GLN A 138 7.66 -6.99 -6.64
CA GLN A 138 8.48 -7.50 -5.55
C GLN A 138 9.45 -6.43 -5.05
N GLU A 139 10.12 -5.75 -5.98
CA GLU A 139 11.07 -4.67 -5.66
C GLU A 139 10.38 -3.50 -4.95
N TYR A 140 9.15 -3.16 -5.35
CA TYR A 140 8.30 -2.21 -4.66
C TYR A 140 8.03 -2.65 -3.21
N LEU A 141 7.69 -3.93 -3.02
CA LEU A 141 7.32 -4.47 -1.71
C LEU A 141 8.49 -4.55 -0.74
N TYR A 142 9.73 -4.72 -1.20
CA TYR A 142 10.89 -4.64 -0.31
C TYR A 142 10.93 -3.32 0.47
N SER A 143 10.61 -2.23 -0.22
CA SER A 143 10.56 -0.90 0.36
C SER A 143 9.33 -0.72 1.24
N VAL A 144 8.14 -1.11 0.74
CA VAL A 144 6.89 -0.98 1.49
C VAL A 144 6.96 -1.71 2.82
N LEU A 145 7.47 -2.95 2.84
CA LEU A 145 7.54 -3.72 4.07
C LEU A 145 8.35 -3.03 5.16
N GLY A 146 9.55 -2.57 4.85
CA GLY A 146 10.37 -1.88 5.84
C GLY A 146 9.93 -0.44 6.09
N GLY A 147 9.04 0.10 5.25
CA GLY A 147 8.35 1.37 5.49
C GLY A 147 7.23 1.26 6.53
N GLU A 148 6.57 0.11 6.56
CA GLU A 148 5.35 -0.20 7.32
C GLU A 148 5.60 -1.00 8.61
N MET A 149 6.56 -1.93 8.60
CA MET A 149 6.91 -2.79 9.73
C MET A 149 8.41 -2.72 10.03
N ASP A 150 8.78 -2.94 11.30
CA ASP A 150 10.18 -3.09 11.68
C ASP A 150 10.72 -4.43 11.14
N ALA A 151 11.88 -4.40 10.49
CA ALA A 151 12.49 -5.57 9.86
C ALA A 151 12.89 -6.68 10.84
N SER A 152 12.98 -6.39 12.14
CA SER A 152 13.24 -7.37 13.20
C SER A 152 12.00 -8.16 13.63
N TRP A 153 10.82 -7.81 13.12
CA TRP A 153 9.57 -8.50 13.46
C TRP A 153 9.57 -9.95 12.96
N PRO A 154 8.75 -10.83 13.60
CA PRO A 154 8.64 -12.22 13.19
C PRO A 154 8.33 -12.35 11.70
N GLN A 155 9.00 -13.30 11.04
CA GLN A 155 8.87 -13.52 9.60
C GLN A 155 7.42 -13.79 9.17
N GLU A 156 6.61 -14.45 9.99
CA GLU A 156 5.20 -14.70 9.66
C GLU A 156 4.35 -13.42 9.65
N ALA A 157 4.68 -12.42 10.48
CA ALA A 157 4.03 -11.10 10.42
C ALA A 157 4.46 -10.34 9.15
N LEU A 158 5.76 -10.37 8.82
CA LEU A 158 6.29 -9.74 7.60
C LEU A 158 5.70 -10.37 6.33
N LYS A 159 5.55 -11.71 6.27
CA LYS A 159 4.90 -12.41 5.15
C LYS A 159 3.43 -12.03 5.00
N ALA A 160 2.70 -11.95 6.12
CA ALA A 160 1.31 -11.48 6.09
C ALA A 160 1.23 -10.05 5.53
N GLN A 161 2.12 -9.16 5.96
CA GLN A 161 2.23 -7.80 5.42
C GLN A 161 2.59 -7.78 3.93
N ALA A 162 3.50 -8.63 3.45
CA ALA A 162 3.87 -8.72 2.04
C ALA A 162 2.65 -9.05 1.16
N ILE A 163 1.86 -10.04 1.56
CA ILE A 163 0.67 -10.45 0.83
C ILE A 163 -0.41 -9.36 0.88
N ALA A 164 -0.67 -8.78 2.05
CA ALA A 164 -1.65 -7.69 2.20
C ALA A 164 -1.25 -6.44 1.39
N ALA A 165 0.04 -6.07 1.42
CA ALA A 165 0.57 -4.93 0.68
C ALA A 165 0.54 -5.14 -0.84
N ARG A 166 0.91 -6.34 -1.32
CA ARG A 166 0.82 -6.71 -2.74
C ARG A 166 -0.61 -6.65 -3.24
N THR A 167 -1.52 -7.25 -2.48
CA THR A 167 -2.95 -7.27 -2.79
C THR A 167 -3.50 -5.85 -2.87
N TYR A 168 -3.15 -4.97 -1.92
CA TYR A 168 -3.60 -3.58 -1.91
C TYR A 168 -3.07 -2.80 -3.11
N ALA A 169 -1.78 -2.94 -3.44
CA ALA A 169 -1.18 -2.25 -4.57
C ALA A 169 -1.85 -2.63 -5.90
N LEU A 170 -2.18 -3.92 -6.07
CA LEU A 170 -2.89 -4.41 -7.26
C LEU A 170 -4.36 -4.02 -7.28
N TYR A 171 -5.02 -3.95 -6.13
CA TYR A 171 -6.37 -3.42 -6.01
C TYR A 171 -6.43 -1.95 -6.44
N GLU A 172 -5.50 -1.11 -5.96
CA GLU A 172 -5.43 0.30 -6.35
C GLU A 172 -5.06 0.47 -7.83
N ARG A 173 -4.16 -0.37 -8.36
CA ARG A 173 -3.86 -0.42 -9.80
C ARG A 173 -5.09 -0.69 -10.65
N GLU A 174 -5.91 -1.68 -10.30
CA GLU A 174 -7.14 -1.99 -11.03
C GLU A 174 -8.15 -0.82 -10.96
N LYS A 175 -8.29 -0.21 -9.79
CA LYS A 175 -9.12 0.99 -9.59
C LYS A 175 -8.63 2.19 -10.40
N GLN A 176 -7.33 2.27 -10.66
CA GLN A 176 -6.69 3.29 -11.50
C GLN A 176 -6.42 2.83 -12.93
N ARG A 177 -7.04 1.75 -13.44
CA ARG A 177 -6.75 1.20 -14.78
C ARG A 177 -6.88 2.21 -15.93
N ASN A 178 -7.73 3.22 -15.76
CA ASN A 178 -7.94 4.29 -16.75
C ASN A 178 -7.03 5.52 -16.53
N ASN A 179 -6.19 5.51 -15.50
CA ASN A 179 -5.20 6.55 -15.26
C ASN A 179 -3.97 6.27 -16.14
N PRO A 180 -3.66 7.16 -17.10
CA PRO A 180 -2.56 6.92 -18.03
C PRO A 180 -1.18 7.13 -17.38
N VAL A 181 -1.11 7.76 -16.20
CA VAL A 181 0.15 8.20 -15.60
C VAL A 181 0.66 7.24 -14.53
N PHE A 182 -0.19 6.88 -13.56
CA PHE A 182 0.22 6.10 -12.39
C PHE A 182 -0.90 5.20 -11.85
N ASP A 183 -0.51 4.17 -11.09
CA ASP A 183 -1.39 3.19 -10.46
C ASP A 183 -1.70 3.57 -9.00
N LEU A 184 -0.71 4.11 -8.28
CA LEU A 184 -0.81 4.51 -6.88
C LEU A 184 0.22 5.58 -6.52
N GLY A 185 0.10 6.15 -5.32
CA GLY A 185 1.09 7.08 -4.75
C GLY A 185 1.93 6.44 -3.64
N ASN A 186 2.74 7.25 -2.96
CA ASN A 186 3.76 6.83 -2.00
C ASN A 186 3.50 7.26 -0.54
N THR A 187 2.36 7.88 -0.25
CA THR A 187 2.06 8.50 1.05
C THR A 187 0.95 7.77 1.82
N PRO A 188 1.08 7.61 3.17
CA PRO A 188 0.15 6.83 3.99
C PRO A 188 -1.21 7.48 4.25
N ASP A 189 -1.39 8.75 3.89
CA ASP A 189 -2.69 9.43 3.97
C ASP A 189 -3.73 8.82 3.01
N ARG A 190 -3.26 8.18 1.94
CA ARG A 190 -4.12 7.57 0.91
C ARG A 190 -3.64 6.21 0.42
N TRP A 191 -2.35 5.90 0.53
CA TRP A 191 -1.73 4.67 0.05
C TRP A 191 -0.85 4.06 1.14
N GLN A 192 0.13 3.26 0.73
CA GLN A 192 1.11 2.63 1.60
C GLN A 192 2.38 3.47 1.65
N ILE A 193 3.16 3.31 2.72
CA ILE A 193 4.46 3.96 2.89
C ILE A 193 5.45 3.37 1.87
N TYR A 194 5.88 4.18 0.90
CA TYR A 194 6.93 3.80 -0.05
C TYR A 194 8.13 4.75 0.09
N LYS A 195 9.19 4.26 0.75
CA LYS A 195 10.37 5.06 1.13
C LYS A 195 11.57 4.87 0.20
N GLY A 196 11.44 4.06 -0.84
CA GLY A 196 12.55 3.64 -1.69
C GLY A 196 13.51 2.72 -0.94
N VAL A 197 14.76 2.64 -1.40
CA VAL A 197 15.72 1.61 -0.96
C VAL A 197 16.19 1.75 0.48
N ILE A 198 16.00 2.93 1.10
CA ILE A 198 16.46 3.22 2.46
C ILE A 198 15.74 2.39 3.53
N SER A 199 14.51 1.93 3.24
CA SER A 199 13.73 1.10 4.15
C SER A 199 13.92 -0.40 3.92
N GLU A 200 14.67 -0.80 2.91
CA GLU A 200 14.85 -2.21 2.59
C GLU A 200 15.79 -2.91 3.59
N ALA A 201 15.53 -4.18 3.90
CA ALA A 201 16.37 -4.99 4.77
C ALA A 201 16.35 -6.47 4.34
N PRO A 202 17.38 -7.28 4.68
CA PRO A 202 17.39 -8.71 4.33
C PRO A 202 16.13 -9.47 4.77
N ALA A 203 15.58 -9.12 5.94
CA ALA A 203 14.34 -9.71 6.44
C ALA A 203 13.10 -9.35 5.61
N THR A 204 13.06 -8.16 4.99
CA THR A 204 11.96 -7.76 4.11
C THR A 204 12.05 -8.48 2.77
N TYR A 205 13.27 -8.65 2.23
CA TYR A 205 13.49 -9.49 1.04
C TYR A 205 12.98 -10.92 1.26
N ALA A 206 13.42 -11.56 2.34
CA ALA A 206 13.01 -12.94 2.64
C ALA A 206 11.49 -13.12 2.73
N ALA A 207 10.77 -12.16 3.33
CA ALA A 207 9.32 -12.21 3.44
C ALA A 207 8.61 -12.00 2.08
N VAL A 208 9.08 -11.05 1.27
CA VAL A 208 8.53 -10.78 -0.06
C VAL A 208 8.77 -11.94 -1.02
N ASP A 209 10.01 -12.48 -1.03
CA ASP A 209 10.44 -13.56 -1.91
C ASP A 209 9.70 -14.87 -1.59
N SER A 210 9.53 -15.19 -0.30
CA SER A 210 8.82 -16.40 0.12
C SER A 210 7.32 -16.35 -0.10
N THR A 211 6.76 -15.17 -0.40
CA THR A 211 5.34 -14.95 -0.72
C THR A 211 5.15 -14.53 -2.17
N LEU A 212 6.11 -14.86 -3.04
CA LEU A 212 6.13 -14.47 -4.44
C LEU A 212 4.78 -14.70 -5.13
N GLY A 213 4.23 -13.62 -5.70
CA GLY A 213 3.01 -13.65 -6.48
C GLY A 213 1.75 -13.98 -5.67
N GLN A 214 1.79 -14.09 -4.35
CA GLN A 214 0.62 -14.42 -3.55
C GLN A 214 -0.23 -13.18 -3.26
N VAL A 215 -1.53 -13.28 -3.53
CA VAL A 215 -2.54 -12.23 -3.28
C VAL A 215 -3.81 -12.80 -2.64
N LEU A 216 -4.57 -11.95 -1.96
CA LEU A 216 -5.87 -12.31 -1.40
C LEU A 216 -6.99 -12.00 -2.39
N THR A 217 -7.90 -12.96 -2.55
CA THR A 217 -9.08 -12.80 -3.40
C THR A 217 -10.36 -13.21 -2.68
N TYR A 218 -11.47 -12.60 -3.08
CA TYR A 218 -12.81 -13.00 -2.67
C TYR A 218 -13.65 -13.12 -3.95
N LYS A 219 -14.29 -14.28 -4.14
CA LYS A 219 -15.00 -14.62 -5.40
C LYS A 219 -14.13 -14.34 -6.65
N ASN A 220 -12.86 -14.77 -6.59
CA ASN A 220 -11.87 -14.63 -7.66
C ASN A 220 -11.51 -13.19 -8.05
N GLN A 221 -11.83 -12.20 -7.20
CA GLN A 221 -11.45 -10.80 -7.38
C GLN A 221 -10.45 -10.39 -6.29
N ILE A 222 -9.43 -9.62 -6.66
CA ILE A 222 -8.47 -9.03 -5.71
C ILE A 222 -9.26 -8.15 -4.74
N ILE A 223 -9.04 -8.35 -3.44
CA ILE A 223 -9.77 -7.62 -2.40
C ILE A 223 -9.11 -6.29 -2.05
N LEU A 224 -9.88 -5.40 -1.42
CA LEU A 224 -9.31 -4.27 -0.68
C LEU A 224 -8.67 -4.79 0.64
N SER A 225 -7.36 -5.08 0.62
CA SER A 225 -6.62 -5.60 1.78
C SER A 225 -5.95 -4.49 2.60
N VAL A 226 -6.75 -3.57 3.14
CA VAL A 226 -6.23 -2.51 4.02
C VAL A 226 -5.66 -3.06 5.32
N PHE A 227 -4.71 -2.34 5.90
CA PHE A 227 -4.05 -2.68 7.15
C PHE A 227 -3.70 -1.40 7.91
N HIS A 228 -3.42 -1.52 9.21
CA HIS A 228 -3.18 -0.38 10.08
C HIS A 228 -2.31 -0.80 11.28
N ALA A 229 -1.77 0.17 12.03
CA ALA A 229 -0.82 -0.12 13.10
C ALA A 229 -1.45 -0.88 14.30
N CYS A 230 -2.55 -0.36 14.86
CA CYS A 230 -3.24 -0.93 16.02
C CYS A 230 -4.76 -0.72 15.94
N SER A 231 -5.57 -1.72 16.31
CA SER A 231 -7.03 -1.59 16.37
C SER A 231 -7.56 -1.03 17.69
N GLY A 232 -6.79 -1.12 18.78
CA GLY A 232 -7.28 -0.83 20.13
C GLY A 232 -8.16 -1.96 20.68
N GLY A 233 -7.77 -3.21 20.43
CA GLY A 233 -8.38 -4.44 20.95
C GLY A 233 -9.40 -5.12 20.04
N HIS A 234 -9.88 -4.46 18.98
CA HIS A 234 -10.82 -5.05 18.02
C HIS A 234 -10.84 -4.24 16.72
N THR A 235 -10.78 -4.88 15.56
CA THR A 235 -10.93 -4.20 14.25
C THR A 235 -12.39 -3.72 14.07
N GLU A 236 -12.64 -2.92 13.04
CA GLU A 236 -13.97 -2.39 12.72
C GLU A 236 -14.56 -3.06 11.47
N ASN A 237 -15.89 -3.00 11.35
CA ASN A 237 -16.52 -3.29 10.07
C ASN A 237 -16.28 -2.10 9.13
N VAL A 238 -16.04 -2.37 7.85
CA VAL A 238 -15.81 -1.30 6.87
C VAL A 238 -16.98 -0.32 6.78
N GLU A 239 -18.22 -0.77 6.96
CA GLU A 239 -19.40 0.11 6.91
C GLU A 239 -19.50 1.08 8.09
N ASP A 240 -18.80 0.81 9.18
CA ASP A 240 -18.74 1.68 10.35
C ASP A 240 -17.69 2.79 10.20
N VAL A 241 -16.80 2.70 9.20
CA VAL A 241 -15.67 3.63 8.98
C VAL A 241 -15.71 4.30 7.59
N TRP A 242 -15.81 3.52 6.50
CA TRP A 242 -15.69 4.01 5.11
C TRP A 242 -16.92 3.76 4.22
N GLY A 243 -17.99 3.15 4.75
CA GLY A 243 -19.31 3.20 4.12
C GLY A 243 -19.89 1.85 3.68
N SER A 244 -19.59 1.38 2.47
CA SER A 244 -20.27 0.17 1.96
C SER A 244 -19.70 -1.11 2.58
N ARG A 245 -20.60 -2.06 2.87
CA ARG A 245 -20.25 -3.36 3.45
C ARG A 245 -19.40 -4.18 2.48
N GLU A 246 -18.24 -4.63 2.97
CA GLU A 246 -17.41 -5.65 2.31
C GLU A 246 -17.44 -6.96 3.10
N PRO A 247 -17.72 -8.11 2.48
CA PRO A 247 -17.81 -9.40 3.19
C PRO A 247 -16.53 -9.84 3.89
N TYR A 248 -15.37 -9.42 3.39
CA TYR A 248 -14.05 -9.80 3.88
C TYR A 248 -13.42 -8.80 4.86
N LEU A 249 -13.95 -7.57 4.98
CA LEU A 249 -13.51 -6.57 5.96
C LEU A 249 -14.52 -6.49 7.11
N ARG A 250 -14.50 -7.52 7.95
CA ARG A 250 -15.35 -7.62 9.14
C ARG A 250 -14.54 -7.37 10.40
N ALA A 251 -15.22 -6.83 11.39
CA ALA A 251 -14.64 -6.67 12.71
C ALA A 251 -14.30 -8.04 13.34
N VAL A 252 -13.09 -8.17 13.85
CA VAL A 252 -12.56 -9.32 14.58
C VAL A 252 -11.78 -8.86 15.80
N GLN A 253 -11.66 -9.73 16.80
CA GLN A 253 -10.79 -9.49 17.95
C GLN A 253 -9.37 -9.20 17.47
N ASP A 254 -8.73 -8.18 18.05
CA ASP A 254 -7.33 -7.89 17.78
C ASP A 254 -6.42 -8.39 18.92
N TYR A 255 -5.11 -8.42 18.69
CA TYR A 255 -4.10 -8.92 19.61
C TYR A 255 -3.07 -7.84 19.95
N ASP A 256 -3.47 -6.58 20.04
CA ASP A 256 -2.62 -5.41 20.26
C ASP A 256 -2.72 -4.81 21.68
N GLN A 257 -3.39 -5.49 22.62
CA GLN A 257 -3.73 -4.92 23.93
C GLN A 257 -2.52 -4.60 24.82
N ASN A 258 -1.39 -5.28 24.61
CA ASN A 258 -0.16 -5.10 25.37
C ASN A 258 0.82 -4.10 24.75
N ILE A 259 0.41 -3.39 23.69
CA ILE A 259 1.27 -2.45 22.95
C ILE A 259 1.01 -1.02 23.42
N SER A 260 2.01 -0.42 24.05
CA SER A 260 1.91 0.91 24.66
C SER A 260 1.62 2.01 23.63
N GLU A 261 2.14 1.85 22.42
CA GLU A 261 2.08 2.76 21.28
C GLU A 261 0.66 2.92 20.74
N CYS A 262 -0.19 1.92 21.00
CA CYS A 262 -1.61 1.93 20.68
C CYS A 262 -2.43 2.77 21.68
N ASN A 263 -1.86 3.17 22.83
CA ASN A 263 -2.50 4.07 23.77
C ASN A 263 -2.06 5.51 23.46
N TRP A 264 -2.98 6.47 23.59
CA TRP A 264 -2.65 7.87 23.38
C TRP A 264 -3.57 8.82 24.15
N VAL A 265 -3.03 9.99 24.48
CA VAL A 265 -3.77 11.11 25.06
C VAL A 265 -3.41 12.37 24.29
N LYS A 266 -4.41 13.18 23.96
CA LYS A 266 -4.23 14.53 23.43
C LYS A 266 -5.16 15.49 24.15
N THR A 267 -4.62 16.64 24.54
CA THR A 267 -5.37 17.73 25.16
C THR A 267 -5.45 18.88 24.18
N PHE A 268 -6.64 19.46 24.06
CA PHE A 268 -6.89 20.63 23.22
C PHE A 268 -7.61 21.70 24.05
N SER A 269 -7.15 22.93 23.92
CA SER A 269 -7.91 24.10 24.37
C SER A 269 -9.14 24.34 23.49
N PRO A 270 -10.17 25.04 24.00
CA PRO A 270 -11.31 25.46 23.18
C PRO A 270 -10.92 26.21 21.90
N THR A 271 -9.86 27.03 21.96
CA THR A 271 -9.37 27.82 20.82
C THR A 271 -8.75 26.95 19.74
N GLU A 272 -8.00 25.91 20.10
CA GLU A 272 -7.45 24.95 19.14
C GLU A 272 -8.56 24.18 18.41
N ILE A 273 -9.60 23.74 19.12
CA ILE A 273 -10.76 23.10 18.49
C ILE A 273 -11.47 24.09 17.56
N SER A 274 -11.69 25.32 18.02
CA SER A 274 -12.34 26.39 17.23
C SER A 274 -11.60 26.69 15.93
N ALA A 275 -10.26 26.68 15.95
CA ALA A 275 -9.43 26.91 14.77
C ALA A 275 -9.52 25.78 13.74
N LYS A 276 -9.79 24.55 14.18
CA LYS A 276 -9.98 23.39 13.28
C LYS A 276 -11.40 23.27 12.74
N PHE A 277 -12.38 23.81 13.46
CA PHE A 277 -13.80 23.73 13.11
C PHE A 277 -14.44 25.11 13.08
N PRO A 278 -14.17 25.94 12.04
CA PRO A 278 -14.69 27.30 11.97
C PRO A 278 -16.23 27.34 11.96
N GLY A 279 -16.79 28.41 12.53
CA GLY A 279 -18.25 28.64 12.59
C GLY A 279 -18.93 28.25 13.90
N VAL A 280 -18.28 27.49 14.80
CA VAL A 280 -18.85 27.15 16.11
C VAL A 280 -18.61 28.23 17.18
N GLY A 281 -17.67 29.16 16.95
CA GLY A 281 -17.26 30.14 17.96
C GLY A 281 -16.41 29.50 19.06
N SER A 282 -16.51 30.00 20.29
CA SER A 282 -15.81 29.42 21.44
C SER A 282 -16.47 28.10 21.85
N VAL A 283 -15.72 27.00 21.77
CA VAL A 283 -16.22 25.65 22.03
C VAL A 283 -16.47 25.43 23.51
N THR A 284 -17.67 24.98 23.86
CA THR A 284 -18.11 24.73 25.24
C THR A 284 -18.36 23.26 25.53
N ALA A 285 -18.66 22.45 24.51
CA ALA A 285 -18.85 21.01 24.66
C ALA A 285 -18.38 20.24 23.42
N MET A 286 -17.87 19.04 23.67
CA MET A 286 -17.47 18.08 22.64
C MET A 286 -17.92 16.69 23.10
N THR A 287 -18.91 16.13 22.41
CA THR A 287 -19.64 14.94 22.87
C THR A 287 -19.72 13.91 21.76
N PRO A 288 -19.10 12.74 21.90
CA PRO A 288 -19.39 11.61 21.03
C PRO A 288 -20.86 11.21 21.17
N GLU A 289 -21.58 11.12 20.05
CA GLU A 289 -23.03 10.83 20.04
C GLU A 289 -23.33 9.39 19.69
N THR A 290 -22.60 8.82 18.73
CA THR A 290 -22.79 7.44 18.29
C THR A 290 -21.45 6.74 18.16
N TYR A 291 -21.48 5.43 18.37
CA TYR A 291 -20.33 4.56 18.31
C TYR A 291 -20.59 3.41 17.34
N SER A 292 -19.51 2.84 16.80
CA SER A 292 -19.55 1.52 16.18
C SER A 292 -19.86 0.45 17.25
N PRO A 293 -20.25 -0.76 16.84
CA PRO A 293 -20.40 -1.88 17.78
C PRO A 293 -19.14 -2.16 18.61
N PHE A 294 -17.97 -1.69 18.15
CA PHE A 294 -16.67 -1.89 18.80
C PHE A 294 -16.10 -0.61 19.43
N ARG A 295 -16.97 0.38 19.71
CA ARG A 295 -16.66 1.59 20.51
C ARG A 295 -15.79 2.64 19.83
N SER A 296 -15.62 2.60 18.50
CA SER A 296 -15.07 3.74 17.77
C SER A 296 -16.14 4.82 17.60
N VAL A 297 -15.77 6.09 17.79
CA VAL A 297 -16.68 7.23 17.62
C VAL A 297 -17.08 7.35 16.16
N LYS A 298 -18.37 7.21 15.87
CA LYS A 298 -18.92 7.39 14.51
C LYS A 298 -19.37 8.83 14.29
N VAL A 299 -20.08 9.41 15.25
CA VAL A 299 -20.55 10.79 15.18
C VAL A 299 -20.16 11.53 16.45
N LEU A 300 -19.67 12.75 16.28
CA LEU A 300 -19.28 13.64 17.37
C LEU A 300 -19.89 15.03 17.16
N ARG A 301 -20.51 15.56 18.22
CA ARG A 301 -21.06 16.90 18.26
C ARG A 301 -20.10 17.87 18.95
N ILE A 302 -19.79 18.97 18.28
CA ILE A 302 -19.05 20.11 18.82
C ILE A 302 -20.02 21.28 18.97
N VAL A 303 -20.21 21.77 20.18
CA VAL A 303 -21.04 22.93 20.49
C VAL A 303 -20.15 24.08 20.91
N GLY A 304 -20.35 25.24 20.29
CA GLY A 304 -19.78 26.50 20.76
C GLY A 304 -20.83 27.60 20.81
N ASN A 305 -20.43 28.78 21.25
CA ASN A 305 -21.34 29.91 21.48
C ASN A 305 -21.92 30.56 20.20
N LYS A 306 -21.38 30.23 19.01
CA LYS A 306 -21.88 30.76 17.72
C LYS A 306 -22.54 29.69 16.85
N GLY A 307 -22.46 28.43 17.22
CA GLY A 307 -23.02 27.35 16.43
C GLY A 307 -22.66 25.96 16.92
N THR A 308 -23.19 24.97 16.21
CA THR A 308 -22.95 23.55 16.47
C THR A 308 -22.50 22.87 15.18
N LYS A 309 -21.56 21.94 15.28
CA LYS A 309 -21.19 21.01 14.21
C LYS A 309 -21.41 19.59 14.66
N VAL A 310 -21.97 18.79 13.77
CA VAL A 310 -22.08 17.33 13.91
C VAL A 310 -21.19 16.75 12.82
N LEU A 311 -20.18 16.01 13.24
CA LEU A 311 -19.10 15.52 12.37
C LEU A 311 -18.98 14.01 12.48
N GLN A 312 -18.55 13.37 11.41
CA GLN A 312 -18.12 11.99 11.47
C GLN A 312 -16.81 11.88 12.26
N GLY A 313 -16.60 10.75 12.92
CA GLY A 313 -15.40 10.49 13.72
C GLY A 313 -14.11 10.67 12.92
N GLU A 314 -14.08 10.20 11.67
CA GLU A 314 -12.90 10.34 10.79
C GLU A 314 -12.60 11.80 10.43
N GLU A 315 -13.61 12.66 10.32
CA GLU A 315 -13.41 14.10 10.10
C GLU A 315 -12.72 14.73 11.32
N VAL A 316 -13.15 14.34 12.53
CA VAL A 316 -12.53 14.80 13.79
C VAL A 316 -11.10 14.27 13.92
N ARG A 317 -10.91 12.97 13.68
CA ARG A 317 -9.59 12.32 13.72
C ARG A 317 -8.61 13.02 12.78
N THR A 318 -9.03 13.30 11.55
CA THR A 318 -8.19 13.97 10.55
C THR A 318 -7.87 15.40 10.95
N ALA A 319 -8.88 16.21 11.29
CA ALA A 319 -8.71 17.62 11.60
C ALA A 319 -7.84 17.87 12.85
N LEU A 320 -7.98 17.01 13.86
CA LEU A 320 -7.21 17.07 15.12
C LEU A 320 -5.93 16.21 15.10
N LYS A 321 -5.64 15.54 13.98
CA LYS A 321 -4.51 14.61 13.82
C LYS A 321 -4.48 13.54 14.93
N LEU A 322 -5.62 12.97 15.29
CA LEU A 322 -5.71 11.89 16.27
C LEU A 322 -5.18 10.58 15.66
N LYS A 323 -4.71 9.66 16.50
CA LYS A 323 -4.22 8.37 16.02
C LYS A 323 -5.36 7.47 15.50
N SER A 324 -6.52 7.50 16.15
CA SER A 324 -7.70 6.67 15.82
C SER A 324 -9.01 7.40 16.14
N THR A 325 -10.14 6.79 15.81
CA THR A 325 -11.50 7.21 16.22
C THR A 325 -11.99 6.54 17.50
N ARG A 326 -11.20 5.64 18.10
CA ARG A 326 -11.54 4.98 19.37
C ARG A 326 -11.00 5.78 20.54
N PHE A 327 -11.78 6.76 20.97
CA PHE A 327 -11.42 7.63 22.09
C PHE A 327 -12.63 8.06 22.92
N THR A 328 -12.36 8.46 24.16
CA THR A 328 -13.28 9.17 25.03
C THR A 328 -12.91 10.64 25.09
N VAL A 329 -13.89 11.50 25.38
CA VAL A 329 -13.68 12.93 25.58
C VAL A 329 -14.05 13.30 27.02
N THR A 330 -13.11 13.94 27.72
CA THR A 330 -13.34 14.48 29.07
C THR A 330 -13.02 15.97 29.06
N LYS A 331 -13.87 16.78 29.70
CA LYS A 331 -13.62 18.21 29.85
C LYS A 331 -12.82 18.47 31.13
N GLY A 332 -11.67 19.13 30.99
CA GLY A 332 -10.84 19.58 32.11
C GLY A 332 -11.48 20.73 32.88
N ALA A 333 -11.05 20.92 34.13
CA ALA A 333 -11.54 22.02 34.98
C ALA A 333 -11.18 23.41 34.43
N ASP A 334 -10.09 23.50 33.67
CA ASP A 334 -9.64 24.67 32.92
C ASP A 334 -10.42 24.90 31.60
N GLY A 335 -11.41 24.05 31.32
CA GLY A 335 -12.19 24.09 30.09
C GLY A 335 -11.54 23.40 28.89
N SER A 336 -10.35 22.80 29.05
CA SER A 336 -9.71 21.99 28.00
C SER A 336 -10.50 20.71 27.70
N PHE A 337 -10.24 20.09 26.56
CA PHE A 337 -10.77 18.79 26.17
C PHE A 337 -9.64 17.77 26.11
N VAL A 338 -9.70 16.78 27.00
CA VAL A 338 -8.77 15.65 27.05
C VAL A 338 -9.38 14.49 26.29
N LEU A 339 -8.71 14.08 25.21
CA LEU A 339 -9.06 12.92 24.42
C LEU A 339 -8.11 11.79 24.76
N GLN A 340 -8.64 10.71 25.31
CA GLN A 340 -7.89 9.50 25.61
C GLN A 340 -8.38 8.39 24.70
N GLY A 341 -7.46 7.77 23.96
CA GLY A 341 -7.82 6.79 22.96
C GLY A 341 -6.90 5.58 22.87
N LEU A 342 -7.41 4.61 22.13
CA LEU A 342 -6.80 3.33 21.83
C LEU A 342 -6.69 3.15 20.32
N GLY A 343 -5.72 2.38 19.87
CA GLY A 343 -5.48 2.12 18.46
C GLY A 343 -4.71 3.24 17.75
N TYR A 344 -4.25 2.92 16.54
CA TYR A 344 -3.53 3.81 15.65
C TYR A 344 -3.79 3.35 14.21
N GLY A 345 -4.53 4.17 13.49
CA GLY A 345 -5.01 3.87 12.15
C GLY A 345 -6.53 3.81 12.08
N HIS A 346 -7.04 3.33 10.95
CA HIS A 346 -8.47 3.24 10.65
C HIS A 346 -9.14 1.98 11.21
N ALA A 347 -8.38 1.07 11.84
CA ALA A 347 -8.88 -0.18 12.43
C ALA A 347 -9.56 -1.16 11.45
N LEU A 348 -9.33 -1.02 10.14
CA LEU A 348 -9.89 -1.92 9.11
C LEU A 348 -8.86 -2.94 8.65
N GLY A 349 -9.31 -4.16 8.42
CA GLY A 349 -8.47 -5.27 7.94
C GLY A 349 -7.41 -5.65 8.96
N MET A 350 -6.17 -5.85 8.50
CA MET A 350 -5.10 -6.40 9.33
C MET A 350 -4.49 -5.36 10.27
N SER A 351 -4.40 -5.70 11.55
CA SER A 351 -3.59 -4.98 12.54
C SER A 351 -2.15 -5.45 12.49
N GLN A 352 -1.21 -4.53 12.29
CA GLN A 352 0.23 -4.84 12.19
C GLN A 352 0.76 -5.38 13.53
N TRP A 353 0.45 -4.72 14.64
CA TRP A 353 0.84 -5.19 15.97
C TRP A 353 0.10 -6.46 16.39
N GLY A 354 -1.15 -6.63 15.98
CA GLY A 354 -1.87 -7.88 16.17
C GLY A 354 -1.24 -9.04 15.42
N ALA A 355 -0.84 -8.83 14.15
CA ALA A 355 -0.07 -9.81 13.37
C ALA A 355 1.29 -10.13 14.02
N TYR A 356 2.01 -9.15 14.55
CA TYR A 356 3.23 -9.35 15.31
C TYR A 356 3.02 -10.29 16.51
N ASN A 357 2.01 -10.00 17.35
CA ASN A 357 1.75 -10.78 18.55
C ASN A 357 1.25 -12.20 18.23
N LEU A 358 0.41 -12.36 17.20
CA LEU A 358 0.01 -13.68 16.69
C LEU A 358 1.22 -14.48 16.20
N ALA A 359 2.10 -13.86 15.40
CA ALA A 359 3.31 -14.52 14.92
C ALA A 359 4.24 -14.93 16.08
N ARG A 360 4.35 -14.11 17.12
CA ARG A 360 5.09 -14.46 18.34
C ARG A 360 4.50 -15.64 19.12
N GLN A 361 3.21 -15.92 18.93
CA GLN A 361 2.52 -17.08 19.50
C GLN A 361 2.62 -18.31 18.59
N GLY A 362 3.37 -18.24 17.49
CA GLY A 362 3.56 -19.34 16.54
C GLY A 362 2.48 -19.45 15.46
N VAL A 363 1.59 -18.45 15.35
CA VAL A 363 0.57 -18.39 14.29
C VAL A 363 1.24 -18.02 12.97
N ASN A 364 0.99 -18.78 11.91
CA ASN A 364 1.60 -18.53 10.61
C ASN A 364 0.86 -17.43 9.82
N HIS A 365 1.50 -16.91 8.76
CA HIS A 365 0.96 -15.82 7.95
C HIS A 365 -0.40 -16.13 7.32
N LEU A 366 -0.67 -17.38 6.94
CA LEU A 366 -1.96 -17.78 6.36
C LEU A 366 -3.08 -17.67 7.39
N GLN A 367 -2.83 -18.12 8.62
CA GLN A 367 -3.77 -18.00 9.73
C GLN A 367 -3.98 -16.54 10.14
N ILE A 368 -2.91 -15.73 10.17
CA ILE A 368 -3.00 -14.29 10.43
C ILE A 368 -3.90 -13.62 9.39
N LEU A 369 -3.65 -13.86 8.10
CA LEU A 369 -4.44 -13.28 7.02
C LEU A 369 -5.91 -13.75 7.04
N GLY A 370 -6.14 -15.04 7.28
CA GLY A 370 -7.49 -15.60 7.40
C GLY A 370 -8.27 -15.10 8.61
N HIS A 371 -7.57 -14.68 9.67
CA HIS A 371 -8.17 -14.02 10.83
C HIS A 371 -8.65 -12.60 10.50
N TYR A 372 -7.82 -11.79 9.84
CA TYR A 372 -8.17 -10.39 9.56
C TYR A 372 -9.01 -10.18 8.29
N TYR A 373 -8.92 -11.07 7.31
CA TYR A 373 -9.66 -11.01 6.06
C TYR A 373 -10.57 -12.23 5.92
N GLN A 374 -11.87 -12.04 6.14
CA GLN A 374 -12.81 -13.13 6.30
C GLN A 374 -13.24 -13.76 4.96
N GLY A 375 -13.19 -15.08 4.87
CA GLY A 375 -13.66 -15.84 3.70
C GLY A 375 -12.86 -15.61 2.41
N VAL A 376 -11.64 -15.09 2.52
CA VAL A 376 -10.74 -14.89 1.37
C VAL A 376 -9.98 -16.16 1.01
N ALA A 377 -9.52 -16.24 -0.23
CA ALA A 377 -8.60 -17.26 -0.71
C ALA A 377 -7.23 -16.64 -1.00
N LEU A 378 -6.17 -17.41 -0.76
CA LEU A 378 -4.84 -17.07 -1.26
C LEU A 378 -4.71 -17.61 -2.69
N THR A 379 -4.38 -16.73 -3.63
CA THR A 379 -4.23 -17.08 -5.05
C THR A 379 -2.93 -16.53 -5.61
N PRO A 380 -2.26 -17.22 -6.55
CA PRO A 380 -1.18 -16.63 -7.30
C PRO A 380 -1.72 -15.51 -8.20
N ILE A 381 -0.91 -14.48 -8.44
CA ILE A 381 -1.19 -13.47 -9.46
C ILE A 381 -1.33 -14.18 -10.80
N GLN A 382 -2.43 -13.90 -11.48
CA GLN A 382 -2.59 -14.24 -12.88
C GLN A 382 -2.06 -13.07 -13.70
N ALA A 383 -0.92 -13.26 -14.37
CA ALA A 383 -0.51 -12.35 -15.42
C ALA A 383 -1.58 -12.43 -16.52
N LYS A 384 -2.28 -11.32 -16.77
CA LYS A 384 -3.22 -11.19 -17.89
C LYS A 384 -2.50 -10.70 -19.12
#